data_AF-A0A1V5KC90-F1
#
_entry.id   AF-A0A1V5KC90-F1
#
_cell.length_a   1.000
_cell.length_b   1.000
_cell.length_c   1.000
_cell.angle_alpha   90.00
_cell.angle_beta   90.00
_cell.angle_gamma   90.00
#
_symmetry.space_group_name_H-M   'P 1'
#
loop_
_entity.id
_entity.type
_entity.pdbx_description
1 polymer ?
#
loop_
_entity_poly.entity_id
_entity_poly.type
_entity_poly.pdbx_seq_one_letter_code
_entity_poly.pdbx_strand_id
1 'polypeptide(L)' 'MLVEVDHPKAGKIKLVGIPVKYSDSKATIRLPPPVLGEHTREILSEILGYDDQQFEDLKSAGVI' A
#
# COMPACT_ATOMS: atom_id res chain seq x y z
N MET A 1 -2.79 -10.88 -19.59
CA MET A 1 -4.01 -11.29 -18.84
C MET A 1 -4.42 -10.16 -17.92
N LEU A 2 -5.71 -9.92 -17.73
CA LEU A 2 -6.23 -8.97 -16.74
C LEU A 2 -6.40 -9.68 -15.39
N VAL A 3 -6.18 -8.98 -14.29
CA VAL A 3 -6.37 -9.46 -12.92
C VAL A 3 -7.36 -8.53 -12.23
N GLU A 4 -8.36 -9.11 -11.56
CA GLU A 4 -9.31 -8.34 -10.75
C GLU A 4 -8.78 -8.21 -9.31
N VAL A 5 -8.85 -7.00 -8.77
CA VAL A 5 -8.51 -6.71 -7.37
C VAL A 5 -9.56 -5.79 -6.77
N ASP A 6 -9.82 -5.96 -5.46
CA ASP A 6 -10.71 -5.08 -4.71
C ASP A 6 -9.89 -3.94 -4.11
N HIS A 7 -10.12 -2.71 -4.59
CA HIS A 7 -9.44 -1.50 -4.12
C HIS A 7 -10.31 -0.77 -3.07
N PRO A 8 -9.76 -0.38 -1.92
CA PRO A 8 -10.52 0.12 -0.77
C PRO A 8 -11.40 1.33 -1.09
N LYS A 9 -10.98 2.20 -2.02
CA LYS A 9 -11.77 3.39 -2.45
C LYS A 9 -12.49 3.24 -3.79
N ALA A 10 -12.03 2.35 -4.66
CA ALA A 10 -12.46 2.30 -6.07
C ALA A 10 -13.32 1.07 -6.37
N GLY A 11 -13.50 0.19 -5.39
CA GLY A 11 -14.19 -1.08 -5.56
C GLY A 11 -13.37 -2.04 -6.43
N LYS A 12 -14.06 -2.94 -7.12
CA LYS A 12 -13.43 -3.94 -7.97
C LYS A 12 -12.88 -3.31 -9.25
N ILE A 13 -11.56 -3.39 -9.43
CA ILE A 13 -10.85 -2.84 -10.59
C ILE A 13 -10.07 -3.93 -11.34
N LYS A 14 -9.77 -3.67 -12.62
CA LYS A 14 -8.96 -4.55 -13.48
C LYS A 14 -7.57 -3.98 -13.67
N LEU A 15 -6.56 -4.77 -13.36
CA LEU A 15 -5.15 -4.45 -13.56
C LEU A 15 -4.56 -5.31 -14.67
N VAL A 16 -3.57 -4.77 -15.38
CA VAL A 16 -2.76 -5.57 -16.29
C VAL A 16 -1.91 -6.52 -15.46
N GLY A 17 -2.08 -7.82 -15.70
CA GLY A 17 -1.30 -8.87 -15.04
C GLY A 17 0.15 -8.90 -15.52
N ILE A 18 0.98 -9.60 -14.76
CA ILE A 18 2.43 -9.67 -15.00
C ILE A 18 2.69 -10.37 -16.35
N PRO A 19 3.36 -9.71 -17.31
CA PRO A 19 3.49 -10.18 -18.69
C PRO A 19 4.48 -11.35 -18.84
N VAL A 20 5.46 -11.45 -17.94
CA VAL A 20 6.49 -12.49 -17.95
C VAL A 20 6.17 -13.55 -16.90
N LYS A 21 6.36 -14.82 -17.25
CA LYS A 21 6.28 -15.94 -16.31
C LYS A 21 7.69 -16.48 -16.06
N TYR A 22 8.00 -16.66 -14.78
CA TYR A 22 9.28 -17.22 -14.35
C TYR A 22 9.06 -18.68 -13.92
N SER A 23 10.05 -19.54 -14.15
CA SER A 23 9.99 -20.96 -13.75
C SER A 23 9.94 -21.11 -12.23
N ASP A 24 10.77 -20.34 -11.52
CA ASP A 24 11.01 -20.55 -10.09
C ASP A 24 10.24 -19.54 -9.22
N SER A 25 10.07 -18.31 -9.72
CA SER A 25 9.43 -17.22 -8.98
C SER A 25 7.97 -17.00 -9.39
N LYS A 26 7.05 -17.12 -8.44
CA LYS A 26 5.63 -16.80 -8.67
C LYS A 26 5.38 -15.31 -8.49
N ALA A 27 5.58 -14.56 -9.57
CA ALA A 27 5.22 -13.16 -9.60
C ALA A 27 3.67 -13.02 -9.52
N THR A 28 3.18 -12.31 -8.52
CA THR A 28 1.74 -12.09 -8.28
C THR A 28 1.46 -10.64 -7.90
N ILE A 29 0.25 -10.18 -8.23
CA ILE A 29 -0.29 -8.93 -7.67
C ILE A 29 -0.83 -9.28 -6.29
N ARG A 30 -0.22 -8.74 -5.24
CA ARG A 30 -0.55 -9.09 -3.84
C ARG A 30 -1.50 -8.10 -3.17
N LEU A 31 -1.42 -6.83 -3.56
CA LEU A 31 -2.17 -5.73 -2.97
C LEU A 31 -2.72 -4.84 -4.08
N PRO A 32 -3.88 -4.19 -3.86
CA PRO A 32 -4.33 -3.11 -4.73
C PRO A 32 -3.39 -1.89 -4.60
N PRO A 33 -3.47 -0.91 -5.52
CA PRO A 33 -2.85 0.39 -5.32
C PRO A 33 -3.26 0.99 -3.96
N PRO A 34 -2.33 1.58 -3.20
CA PRO A 34 -2.67 2.19 -1.92
C PRO A 34 -3.42 3.52 -2.12
N VAL A 35 -4.29 3.86 -1.16
CA VAL A 35 -4.83 5.22 -1.06
C VAL A 35 -3.80 6.17 -0.47
N LEU A 36 -4.04 7.48 -0.64
CA LEU A 36 -3.19 8.51 -0.06
C LEU A 36 -3.08 8.31 1.46
N GLY A 37 -1.85 8.14 1.94
CA GLY A 37 -1.54 7.99 3.36
C GLY A 37 -1.85 6.62 3.98
N GLU A 38 -2.23 5.60 3.19
CA GLU A 38 -2.69 4.31 3.71
C GLU A 38 -1.67 3.63 4.65
N HIS A 39 -0.38 3.77 4.36
CA HIS A 39 0.70 3.09 5.10
C HIS A 39 1.56 4.08 5.92
N THR A 40 1.15 5.36 6.02
CA THR A 40 1.94 6.40 6.71
C THR A 40 2.20 6.03 8.16
N ARG A 41 1.18 5.59 8.89
CA ARG A 41 1.31 5.19 10.29
C ARG A 41 2.20 3.95 10.45
N GLU A 42 1.94 2.90 9.66
CA GLU A 42 2.72 1.65 9.68
C GLU A 42 4.21 1.90 9.49
N ILE A 43 4.58 2.71 8.49
CA ILE A 43 5.99 3.02 8.21
C ILE A 43 6.61 3.85 9.35
N LEU A 44 5.91 4.89 9.83
CA LEU A 44 6.41 5.72 10.91
C LEU A 44 6.63 4.91 12.19
N SER A 45 5.70 4.03 12.56
CA SER A 45 5.81 3.24 13.79
C SER A 45 6.73 2.03 13.64
N GLU A 46 6.49 1.15 12.66
CA GLU A 46 7.13 -0.16 12.59
C GLU A 46 8.54 -0.11 12.00
N ILE A 47 8.79 0.82 11.07
CA ILE A 47 10.08 0.93 10.39
C ILE A 47 10.93 2.04 11.01
N LEU A 48 10.33 3.19 11.30
CA LEU A 48 11.05 4.36 11.79
C LEU A 48 11.01 4.50 13.32
N GLY A 49 10.20 3.71 14.02
CA GLY A 49 10.18 3.66 15.48
C GLY A 49 9.53 4.89 16.15
N TYR A 50 8.67 5.61 15.44
CA TYR A 50 7.94 6.75 16.00
C TYR A 50 6.88 6.24 16.98
N ASP A 51 6.78 6.90 18.13
CA ASP A 51 5.69 6.67 19.06
C ASP A 51 4.40 7.41 18.65
N ASP A 52 3.31 7.12 19.36
CA ASP A 52 2.00 7.73 19.09
C ASP A 52 2.02 9.26 19.24
N GLN A 53 2.84 9.79 20.15
CA GLN A 53 2.91 11.24 20.37
C GLN A 53 3.57 11.93 19.18
N GLN A 54 4.69 11.39 18.71
CA GLN A 54 5.39 11.92 17.53
C GLN A 54 4.52 11.85 16.27
N PHE A 55 3.71 10.80 16.11
CA PHE A 55 2.76 10.70 15.00
C PHE A 55 1.69 11.80 15.06
N GLU A 56 1.06 12.01 16.22
CA GLU A 56 0.02 13.03 16.37
C GLU A 56 0.59 14.45 16.26
N ASP A 57 1.85 14.68 16.65
CA ASP A 57 2.54 15.96 16.46
C ASP A 57 2.71 16.29 14.97
N LEU A 58 3.18 15.32 14.16
CA LEU A 58 3.34 15.50 12.71
C LEU A 58 2.00 15.77 12.02
N LYS A 59 0.95 15.05 12.44
CA LYS A 59 -0.41 15.22 11.92
C LYS A 59 -0.99 16.57 12.29
N SER A 60 -0.80 17.02 13.54
CA SER A 60 -1.26 18.32 14.02
C SER A 60 -0.52 19.48 13.35
N ALA A 61 0.75 19.28 12.99
CA ALA A 61 1.54 20.23 12.22
C ALA A 61 1.19 20.27 10.72
N GLY A 62 0.32 19.36 10.23
CA GLY A 62 -0.07 19.28 8.82
C GLY A 62 1.05 18.79 7.90
N VAL A 63 2.05 18.10 8.44
CA VAL A 63 3.17 17.52 7.67
C VAL A 63 2.77 16.18 7.04
N ILE A 64 1.82 15.48 7.67
CA ILE A 64 1.23 14.21 7.20
C ILE A 64 -0.30 14.26 7.22
#